data_AF-A0A7J6KZD4-F1
#
_entry.id   AF-A0A7J6KZD4-F1
#
_cell.length_a   1.000
_cell.length_b   1.000
_cell.length_c   1.000
_cell.angle_alpha   90.00
_cell.angle_beta   90.00
_cell.angle_gamma   90.00
#
_symmetry.space_group_name_H-M   'P 1'
#
loop_
_entity.id
_entity.type
_entity.pdbx_description
1 polymer ?
#
loop_
_entity_poly.entity_id
_entity_poly.type
_entity_poly.pdbx_seq_one_letter_code
_entity_poly.pdbx_strand_id
1 'polypeptide(L)'
;DESVPSSIGMNLNFEMHEGDGDREYVDVITRIVRPVIGQWQPDMMVFLCGFDAIDHSSAPTTFTGPGMDCKLSPEWFAWAYPYLSSIMPSGRIVACTEGGYNPESSGRAGWLLVDSIVAHLAAIQKDRTEAVTAATAQRPSMLPVSDFAKTAFTSLGVYFDYGPGLTRSVNLGN
;
A
#
# COMPACT_ATOMS: atom_id res chain seq x y z
N ASP A 1 -27.76 24.26 8.40
CA ASP A 1 -26.40 24.58 7.97
C ASP A 1 -25.48 23.60 8.67
N GLU A 2 -25.41 22.37 8.16
CA GLU A 2 -24.58 21.33 8.75
C GLU A 2 -23.27 21.28 7.97
N SER A 3 -22.20 21.79 8.58
CA SER A 3 -20.86 21.63 8.05
C SER A 3 -20.56 20.13 7.91
N VAL A 4 -20.20 19.69 6.71
CA VAL A 4 -19.69 18.35 6.44
C VAL A 4 -18.57 18.04 7.44
N PRO A 5 -18.65 16.96 8.24
CA PRO A 5 -17.61 16.61 9.21
C PRO A 5 -16.22 16.52 8.57
N SER A 6 -15.21 17.11 9.21
CA SER A 6 -13.82 17.13 8.72
C SER A 6 -13.16 15.75 8.64
N SER A 7 -13.80 14.71 9.17
CA SER A 7 -13.35 13.32 9.14
C SER A 7 -13.80 12.55 7.90
N ILE A 8 -14.71 13.10 7.10
CA ILE A 8 -15.18 12.45 5.87
C ILE A 8 -14.02 12.34 4.88
N GLY A 9 -13.83 11.14 4.31
CA GLY A 9 -12.72 10.85 3.39
C GLY A 9 -11.38 10.52 4.07
N MET A 10 -11.30 10.54 5.40
CA MET A 10 -10.06 10.28 6.15
C MET A 10 -9.83 8.80 6.49
N ASN A 11 -10.80 7.92 6.22
CA ASN A 11 -10.66 6.48 6.40
C ASN A 11 -10.97 5.73 5.11
N LEU A 12 -10.00 4.95 4.62
CA LEU A 12 -10.10 4.16 3.40
C LEU A 12 -9.91 2.69 3.76
N ASN A 13 -10.95 1.89 3.52
CA ASN A 13 -10.89 0.44 3.72
C ASN A 13 -10.76 -0.25 2.36
N PHE A 14 -9.84 -1.20 2.27
CA PHE A 14 -9.62 -2.01 1.09
C PHE A 14 -9.89 -3.47 1.46
N GLU A 15 -11.04 -3.98 1.04
CA GLU A 15 -11.41 -5.37 1.26
C GLU A 15 -10.68 -6.23 0.22
N MET A 16 -9.62 -6.89 0.67
CA MET A 16 -8.90 -7.89 -0.13
C MET A 16 -9.69 -9.20 -0.14
N HIS A 17 -9.60 -9.94 -1.23
CA HIS A 17 -10.26 -11.24 -1.40
C HIS A 17 -9.29 -12.41 -1.18
N GLU A 18 -9.86 -13.59 -0.94
CA GLU A 18 -9.10 -14.85 -0.93
C GLU A 18 -8.30 -14.98 -2.23
N GLY A 19 -7.01 -15.29 -2.09
CA GLY A 19 -6.11 -15.44 -3.24
C GLY A 19 -5.45 -14.15 -3.74
N ASP A 20 -5.90 -12.97 -3.31
CA ASP A 20 -5.27 -11.70 -3.70
C ASP A 20 -3.81 -11.66 -3.24
N GLY A 21 -2.91 -11.19 -4.10
CA GLY A 21 -1.47 -11.21 -3.85
C GLY A 21 -0.79 -9.89 -4.21
N ASP A 22 0.51 -9.96 -4.50
CA ASP A 22 1.36 -8.78 -4.72
C ASP A 22 0.76 -7.77 -5.69
N ARG A 23 0.12 -8.24 -6.77
CA ARG A 23 -0.47 -7.40 -7.79
C ARG A 23 -1.55 -6.49 -7.21
N GLU A 24 -2.52 -7.05 -6.50
CA GLU A 24 -3.66 -6.30 -5.97
C GLU A 24 -3.19 -5.28 -4.92
N TYR A 25 -2.27 -5.68 -4.04
CA TYR A 25 -1.68 -4.79 -3.04
C TYR A 25 -0.85 -3.65 -3.68
N VAL A 26 -0.08 -3.95 -4.74
CA VAL A 26 0.64 -2.94 -5.54
C VAL A 26 -0.34 -2.00 -6.22
N ASP A 27 -1.46 -2.51 -6.75
CA ASP A 27 -2.49 -1.67 -7.36
C ASP A 27 -3.13 -0.74 -6.33
N VAL A 28 -3.47 -1.21 -5.13
CA VAL A 28 -3.94 -0.37 -4.01
C VAL A 28 -2.95 0.77 -3.74
N ILE A 29 -1.67 0.45 -3.55
CA ILE A 29 -0.66 1.45 -3.21
C ILE A 29 -0.46 2.46 -4.36
N THR A 30 -0.23 1.96 -5.57
CA THR A 30 0.20 2.80 -6.70
C THR A 30 -0.95 3.61 -7.29
N ARG A 31 -2.18 3.09 -7.25
CA ARG A 31 -3.34 3.69 -7.89
C ARG A 31 -4.21 4.49 -6.94
N ILE A 32 -4.25 4.12 -5.66
CA ILE A 32 -5.16 4.75 -4.70
C ILE A 32 -4.36 5.52 -3.64
N VAL A 33 -3.49 4.82 -2.90
CA VAL A 33 -2.76 5.43 -1.78
C VAL A 33 -1.82 6.54 -2.25
N ARG A 34 -1.13 6.37 -3.39
CA ARG A 34 -0.24 7.41 -3.92
C ARG A 34 -0.98 8.72 -4.28
N PRO A 35 -2.06 8.72 -5.07
CA PRO A 35 -2.84 9.94 -5.29
C PRO A 35 -3.41 10.56 -4.02
N VAL A 36 -3.82 9.74 -3.05
CA VAL A 36 -4.30 10.21 -1.74
C VAL A 36 -3.19 10.93 -0.98
N ILE A 37 -1.99 10.36 -0.87
CA ILE A 37 -0.82 11.00 -0.25
C ILE A 37 -0.46 12.31 -0.97
N GLY A 38 -0.53 12.32 -2.29
CA GLY A 38 -0.27 13.52 -3.10
C GLY A 38 -1.24 14.67 -2.80
N GLN A 39 -2.49 14.37 -2.46
CA GLN A 39 -3.51 15.37 -2.12
C GLN A 39 -3.51 15.74 -0.64
N TRP A 40 -3.36 14.74 0.24
CA TRP A 40 -3.40 14.93 1.69
C TRP A 40 -2.10 15.54 2.26
N GLN A 41 -0.96 15.30 1.59
CA GLN A 41 0.35 15.83 1.96
C GLN A 41 0.76 15.58 3.43
N PRO A 42 0.77 14.32 3.89
CA PRO A 42 1.14 14.02 5.27
C PRO A 42 2.61 14.30 5.61
N ASP A 43 2.84 14.76 6.83
CA ASP A 43 4.18 15.00 7.40
C ASP A 43 4.94 13.71 7.71
N MET A 44 4.24 12.60 7.95
CA MET A 44 4.78 11.31 8.37
C MET A 44 3.78 10.18 8.08
N MET A 45 4.30 8.98 7.82
CA MET A 45 3.53 7.75 7.71
C MET A 45 3.91 6.75 8.80
N VAL A 46 2.92 6.07 9.36
CA VAL A 46 3.10 4.85 10.15
C VAL A 46 2.61 3.68 9.30
N PHE A 47 3.51 2.77 8.96
CA PHE A 47 3.23 1.60 8.17
C PHE A 47 3.16 0.38 9.09
N LEU A 48 1.95 -0.08 9.37
CA LEU A 48 1.69 -1.26 10.19
C LEU A 48 1.84 -2.51 9.31
N CYS A 49 2.96 -3.21 9.46
CA CYS A 49 3.35 -4.36 8.66
C CYS A 49 2.85 -5.65 9.32
N GLY A 50 1.65 -6.10 8.96
CA GLY A 50 1.18 -7.45 9.22
C GLY A 50 1.72 -8.43 8.16
N PHE A 51 2.33 -9.53 8.61
CA PHE A 51 2.84 -10.61 7.76
C PHE A 51 1.86 -11.78 7.63
N ASP A 52 0.63 -11.61 8.10
CA ASP A 52 -0.44 -12.59 8.13
C ASP A 52 -1.13 -12.79 6.77
N ALA A 53 -1.05 -11.81 5.86
CA ALA A 53 -1.49 -11.92 4.46
C ALA A 53 -0.52 -12.68 3.53
N ILE A 54 0.66 -13.08 4.05
CA ILE A 54 1.64 -13.83 3.27
C ILE A 54 1.11 -15.23 2.98
N ASP A 55 1.38 -15.72 1.75
CA ASP A 55 1.02 -17.09 1.41
C ASP A 55 1.68 -18.08 2.38
N HIS A 56 0.83 -18.76 3.14
CA HIS A 56 1.21 -19.77 4.11
C HIS A 56 0.70 -21.15 3.70
N SER A 57 0.38 -21.36 2.41
CA SER A 57 -0.06 -22.65 1.85
C SER A 57 0.95 -23.79 2.07
N SER A 58 2.23 -23.47 2.25
CA SER A 58 3.30 -24.41 2.58
C SER A 58 3.51 -24.61 4.09
N ALA A 59 2.79 -23.89 4.94
CA ALA A 59 2.97 -23.97 6.39
C ALA A 59 2.51 -25.33 6.94
N PRO A 60 3.19 -25.89 7.96
CA PRO A 60 2.79 -27.14 8.60
C PRO A 60 1.48 -27.03 9.40
N THR A 61 1.06 -25.79 9.69
CA THR A 61 -0.17 -25.46 10.41
C THR A 61 -0.96 -24.46 9.58
N THR A 62 -2.25 -24.71 9.43
CA THR A 62 -3.18 -23.75 8.82
C THR A 62 -3.44 -22.62 9.80
N PHE A 63 -3.37 -21.39 9.30
CA PHE A 63 -3.74 -20.20 10.06
C PHE A 63 -5.01 -19.59 9.44
N THR A 64 -5.93 -19.10 10.27
CA THR A 64 -7.23 -18.60 9.79
C THR A 64 -7.59 -17.30 10.48
N GLY A 65 -8.02 -16.33 9.69
CA GLY A 65 -8.43 -15.01 10.13
C GLY A 65 -8.66 -14.11 8.91
N PRO A 66 -9.25 -12.91 9.09
CA PRO A 66 -9.42 -11.97 8.00
C PRO A 66 -8.08 -11.63 7.34
N GLY A 67 -8.02 -11.71 6.00
CA GLY A 67 -6.82 -11.41 5.22
C GLY A 67 -5.74 -12.49 5.24
N MET A 68 -5.89 -13.54 6.06
CA MET A 68 -4.94 -14.67 6.10
C MET A 68 -5.08 -15.58 4.88
N ASP A 69 -6.16 -15.46 4.14
CA ASP A 69 -6.49 -16.16 2.90
C ASP A 69 -5.88 -15.51 1.64
N CYS A 70 -5.13 -14.41 1.79
CA CYS A 70 -4.33 -13.81 0.73
C CYS A 70 -3.09 -14.65 0.35
N LYS A 71 -2.43 -14.23 -0.72
CA LYS A 71 -1.23 -14.86 -1.30
C LYS A 71 -0.10 -13.85 -1.53
N LEU A 72 0.12 -12.97 -0.54
CA LEU A 72 1.18 -11.98 -0.61
C LEU A 72 2.56 -12.64 -0.50
N SER A 73 3.55 -12.13 -1.21
CA SER A 73 4.94 -12.57 -1.08
C SER A 73 5.67 -11.80 0.02
N PRO A 74 6.67 -12.41 0.68
CA PRO A 74 7.61 -11.67 1.52
C PRO A 74 8.32 -10.51 0.81
N GLU A 75 8.60 -10.65 -0.49
CA GLU A 75 9.27 -9.68 -1.35
C GLU A 75 8.47 -8.39 -1.52
N TRP A 76 7.15 -8.45 -1.39
CA TRP A 76 6.29 -7.27 -1.42
C TRP A 76 6.68 -6.24 -0.34
N PHE A 77 7.06 -6.69 0.86
CA PHE A 77 7.50 -5.79 1.95
C PHE A 77 8.83 -5.10 1.63
N ALA A 78 9.73 -5.79 0.90
CA ALA A 78 10.97 -5.21 0.42
C ALA A 78 10.71 -4.05 -0.55
N TRP A 79 9.70 -4.20 -1.41
CA TRP A 79 9.28 -3.18 -2.38
C TRP A 79 8.50 -2.03 -1.73
N ALA A 80 7.58 -2.34 -0.80
CA ALA A 80 6.61 -1.38 -0.28
C ALA A 80 7.27 -0.21 0.44
N TYR A 81 8.25 -0.46 1.33
CA TYR A 81 8.85 0.61 2.12
C TYR A 81 9.59 1.67 1.27
N PRO A 82 10.53 1.31 0.37
CA PRO A 82 11.19 2.28 -0.50
C PRO A 82 10.19 3.07 -1.35
N TYR A 83 9.15 2.40 -1.87
CA TYR A 83 8.12 3.06 -2.66
C TYR A 83 7.32 4.07 -1.84
N LEU A 84 6.78 3.66 -0.68
CA LEU A 84 6.00 4.49 0.23
C LEU A 84 6.82 5.69 0.74
N SER A 85 8.07 5.45 1.17
CA SER A 85 9.02 6.50 1.54
C SER A 85 9.21 7.52 0.41
N SER A 86 9.32 7.05 -0.84
CA SER A 86 9.59 7.91 -2.00
C SER A 86 8.38 8.75 -2.46
N ILE A 87 7.16 8.30 -2.20
CA ILE A 87 5.94 9.07 -2.52
C ILE A 87 5.50 9.98 -1.37
N MET A 88 6.03 9.79 -0.16
CA MET A 88 5.76 10.65 0.99
C MET A 88 6.48 12.00 0.83
N PRO A 89 5.79 13.15 0.98
CA PRO A 89 6.40 14.47 0.81
C PRO A 89 7.64 14.69 1.69
N SER A 90 7.57 14.24 2.94
CA SER A 90 8.68 14.33 3.89
C SER A 90 9.71 13.20 3.72
N GLY A 91 9.32 12.08 3.11
CA GLY A 91 10.06 10.81 3.13
C GLY A 91 10.12 10.13 4.51
N ARG A 92 9.36 10.61 5.50
CA ARG A 92 9.38 10.06 6.86
C ARG A 92 8.33 8.97 7.01
N ILE A 93 8.79 7.75 7.22
CA ILE A 93 7.96 6.57 7.44
C ILE A 93 8.54 5.77 8.62
N VAL A 94 7.66 5.26 9.46
CA VAL A 94 8.01 4.29 10.52
C VAL A 94 7.27 3.00 10.23
N ALA A 95 8.01 1.90 10.13
CA ALA A 95 7.45 0.57 10.00
C ALA A 95 7.30 -0.08 11.38
N CYS A 96 6.11 -0.58 11.70
CA CYS A 96 5.81 -1.30 12.93
C CYS A 96 5.33 -2.70 12.56
N THR A 97 5.90 -3.75 13.15
CA THR A 97 5.42 -5.12 12.95
C THR A 97 4.11 -5.35 13.69
N GLU A 98 3.14 -6.00 13.06
CA GLU A 98 1.87 -6.42 13.66
C GLU A 98 1.75 -7.96 13.67
N GLY A 99 0.67 -8.52 13.10
CA GLY A 99 0.43 -9.95 12.96
C GLY A 99 1.43 -10.64 12.03
N GLY A 100 1.43 -11.98 12.03
CA GLY A 100 2.41 -12.79 11.31
C GLY A 100 2.70 -14.07 12.07
N TYR A 101 2.05 -15.16 11.66
CA TYR A 101 1.93 -16.34 12.53
C TYR A 101 2.71 -17.56 12.03
N ASN A 102 3.17 -17.55 10.78
CA ASN A 102 4.16 -18.50 10.28
C ASN A 102 5.56 -17.91 10.51
N PRO A 103 6.40 -18.49 11.40
CA PRO A 103 7.71 -17.94 11.73
C PRO A 103 8.68 -17.86 10.55
N GLU A 104 8.62 -18.81 9.61
CA GLU A 104 9.53 -18.86 8.46
C GLU A 104 9.24 -17.70 7.50
N SER A 105 7.98 -17.55 7.10
CA SER A 105 7.59 -16.49 6.17
C SER A 105 7.66 -15.11 6.83
N SER A 106 7.27 -14.99 8.10
CA SER A 106 7.35 -13.73 8.86
C SER A 106 8.80 -13.31 9.07
N GLY A 107 9.70 -14.25 9.39
CA GLY A 107 11.13 -13.99 9.53
C GLY A 107 11.75 -13.52 8.21
N ARG A 108 11.38 -14.17 7.09
CA ARG A 108 11.83 -13.78 5.74
C ARG A 108 11.35 -12.38 5.37
N ALA A 109 10.06 -12.08 5.59
CA ALA A 109 9.48 -10.77 5.29
C ALA A 109 10.08 -9.65 6.14
N GLY A 110 10.24 -9.89 7.45
CA GLY A 110 10.90 -8.94 8.35
C GLY A 110 12.34 -8.66 7.94
N TRP A 111 13.11 -9.69 7.57
CA TRP A 111 14.47 -9.51 7.05
C TRP A 111 14.50 -8.67 5.77
N LEU A 112 13.66 -9.01 4.79
CA LEU A 112 13.56 -8.29 3.52
C LEU A 112 13.14 -6.82 3.70
N LEU A 113 12.21 -6.56 4.62
CA LEU A 113 11.78 -5.20 4.97
C LEU A 113 12.93 -4.39 5.57
N VAL A 114 13.64 -4.94 6.56
CA VAL A 114 14.77 -4.23 7.20
C VAL A 114 15.92 -4.00 6.21
N ASP A 115 16.24 -5.00 5.39
CA ASP A 115 17.27 -4.89 4.36
C ASP A 115 16.94 -3.78 3.36
N SER A 116 15.68 -3.72 2.89
CA SER A 116 15.25 -2.67 1.96
C SER A 116 15.24 -1.28 2.60
N ILE A 117 14.90 -1.16 3.88
CA ILE A 117 15.01 0.10 4.64
C ILE A 117 16.46 0.59 4.65
N VAL A 118 17.40 -0.28 5.06
CA VAL A 118 18.82 0.06 5.16
C VAL A 118 19.37 0.46 3.79
N ALA A 119 19.09 -0.33 2.75
CA ALA A 119 19.52 -0.05 1.38
C ALA A 119 18.94 1.26 0.85
N HIS A 120 17.65 1.53 1.07
CA HIS A 120 17.00 2.75 0.62
C HIS A 120 17.54 3.99 1.34
N LEU A 121 17.76 3.93 2.65
CA LEU A 121 18.34 5.04 3.40
C LEU A 121 19.77 5.34 2.95
N ALA A 122 20.59 4.32 2.70
CA ALA A 122 21.92 4.49 2.13
C ALA A 122 21.88 5.13 0.73
N ALA A 123 20.93 4.71 -0.13
CA ALA A 123 20.74 5.31 -1.44
C ALA A 123 20.30 6.78 -1.35
N ILE A 124 19.37 7.11 -0.44
CA ILE A 124 18.90 8.48 -0.20
C ILE A 124 20.05 9.39 0.29
N GLN A 125 20.93 8.87 1.14
CA GLN A 125 22.12 9.61 1.60
C GLN A 125 23.10 9.90 0.47
N LYS A 126 23.22 8.99 -0.51
CA LYS A 126 24.09 9.14 -1.66
C LYS A 126 23.52 10.11 -2.69
N ASP A 127 22.28 9.87 -3.14
CA ASP A 127 21.53 10.73 -4.05
C ASP A 127 20.03 10.49 -3.84
N ARG A 128 19.36 11.46 -3.21
CA ARG A 128 17.92 11.40 -2.94
C ARG A 128 17.09 11.33 -4.22
N THR A 129 17.43 12.09 -5.25
CA THR A 129 16.64 12.18 -6.48
C THR A 129 16.72 10.85 -7.24
N GLU A 130 17.93 10.29 -7.37
CA GLU A 130 18.14 8.98 -7.98
C GLU A 130 17.40 7.89 -7.20
N ALA A 131 17.56 7.85 -5.87
CA ALA A 131 16.93 6.84 -5.02
C ALA A 131 15.39 6.86 -5.10
N VAL A 132 14.78 8.05 -5.06
CA VAL A 132 13.33 8.24 -5.21
C VAL A 132 12.87 7.80 -6.60
N THR A 133 13.62 8.17 -7.64
CA THR A 133 13.29 7.79 -9.03
C THR A 133 13.36 6.27 -9.20
N ALA A 134 14.42 5.64 -8.70
CA ALA A 134 14.61 4.19 -8.78
C ALA A 134 13.51 3.43 -8.04
N ALA A 135 13.18 3.83 -6.81
CA ALA A 135 12.14 3.19 -6.00
C ALA A 135 10.74 3.31 -6.65
N THR A 136 10.43 4.44 -7.29
CA THR A 136 9.13 4.65 -7.94
C THR A 136 9.04 4.08 -9.36
N ALA A 137 10.18 3.83 -10.00
CA ALA A 137 10.26 3.17 -11.32
C ALA A 137 10.09 1.64 -11.24
N GLN A 138 10.40 1.03 -10.10
CA GLN A 138 10.20 -0.41 -9.84
C GLN A 138 8.72 -0.74 -9.65
N ARG A 139 7.89 -0.48 -10.66
CA ARG A 139 6.51 -0.95 -10.69
C ARG A 139 6.50 -2.38 -11.26
N PRO A 140 5.95 -3.38 -10.55
CA PRO A 140 5.61 -4.66 -11.16
C PRO A 140 4.79 -4.45 -12.43
N SER A 141 5.02 -5.25 -13.47
CA SER A 141 4.37 -5.09 -14.77
C SER A 141 2.84 -5.06 -14.59
N MET A 142 2.24 -3.96 -15.05
CA MET A 142 0.81 -3.72 -14.93
C MET A 142 0.03 -4.78 -15.70
N LEU A 143 -0.78 -5.55 -14.99
CA LEU A 143 -1.95 -6.18 -15.58
C LEU A 143 -3.08 -5.13 -15.67
N PRO A 144 -4.12 -5.34 -16.49
CA PRO A 144 -5.25 -4.41 -16.57
C PRO A 144 -5.80 -4.11 -15.18
N VAL A 145 -6.29 -2.88 -14.97
CA VAL A 145 -6.84 -2.41 -13.67
C VAL A 145 -7.73 -3.51 -13.11
N SER A 146 -7.41 -4.03 -11.91
CA SER A 146 -8.27 -5.03 -11.27
C SER A 146 -9.69 -4.48 -11.13
N ASP A 147 -10.69 -5.35 -11.17
CA ASP A 147 -12.08 -4.92 -10.99
C ASP A 147 -12.30 -4.30 -9.59
N PHE A 148 -11.50 -4.74 -8.62
CA PHE A 148 -11.33 -4.09 -7.32
C PHE A 148 -10.97 -2.60 -7.45
N ALA A 149 -9.87 -2.29 -8.14
CA ALA A 149 -9.41 -0.90 -8.26
C ALA A 149 -10.43 -0.02 -9.01
N LYS A 150 -11.13 -0.55 -10.01
CA LYS A 150 -12.23 0.18 -10.69
C LYS A 150 -13.38 0.54 -9.74
N THR A 151 -13.74 -0.38 -8.85
CA THR A 151 -14.80 -0.18 -7.85
C THR A 151 -14.39 0.86 -6.82
N ALA A 152 -13.14 0.79 -6.35
CA ALA A 152 -12.58 1.76 -5.43
C ALA A 152 -12.52 3.18 -6.02
N PHE A 153 -12.14 3.34 -7.30
CA PHE A 153 -12.12 4.66 -7.93
C PHE A 153 -13.50 5.33 -8.00
N THR A 154 -14.54 4.55 -8.27
CA THR A 154 -15.91 5.08 -8.37
C THR A 154 -16.40 5.62 -7.02
N SER A 155 -16.07 4.92 -5.94
CA SER A 155 -16.49 5.29 -4.58
C SER A 155 -15.60 6.37 -3.96
N LEU A 156 -14.30 6.39 -4.26
CA LEU A 156 -13.36 7.37 -3.72
C LEU A 156 -13.23 8.66 -4.55
N GLY A 157 -13.70 8.64 -5.79
CA GLY A 157 -13.61 9.78 -6.71
C GLY A 157 -14.36 11.05 -6.25
N VAL A 158 -15.21 10.93 -5.23
CA VAL A 158 -15.87 12.09 -4.59
C VAL A 158 -14.97 12.81 -3.58
N TYR A 159 -13.92 12.15 -3.10
CA TYR A 159 -13.00 12.67 -2.09
C TYR A 159 -11.63 13.00 -2.66
N PHE A 160 -11.21 12.27 -3.70
CA PHE A 160 -9.88 12.38 -4.28
C PHE A 160 -9.96 12.47 -5.80
N ASP A 161 -9.16 13.38 -6.37
CA ASP A 161 -8.98 13.47 -7.81
C ASP A 161 -7.97 12.42 -8.28
N TYR A 162 -8.44 11.49 -9.13
CA TYR A 162 -7.61 10.44 -9.76
C TYR A 162 -7.31 10.76 -11.23
N GLY A 163 -7.72 11.93 -11.74
CA GLY A 163 -7.53 12.37 -13.12
C GLY A 163 -8.64 11.93 -14.09
N PRO A 164 -8.60 12.43 -15.34
CA PRO A 164 -9.68 12.25 -16.31
C PRO A 164 -9.92 10.77 -16.65
N GLY A 165 -11.17 10.32 -16.53
CA GLY A 165 -11.61 8.97 -16.95
C GLY A 165 -11.69 7.91 -15.83
N LEU A 166 -11.28 8.23 -14.61
CA LEU A 166 -11.40 7.35 -13.43
C LEU A 166 -12.35 7.91 -12.36
N THR A 167 -12.53 9.23 -12.32
CA THR A 167 -13.49 9.93 -11.48
C THR A 167 -14.80 10.13 -12.25
N ARG A 168 -15.86 9.36 -11.94
CA ARG A 168 -17.23 9.76 -12.32
C ARG A 168 -17.67 10.82 -11.32
N SER A 169 -18.05 12.00 -11.80
CA SER A 169 -18.68 13.02 -10.98
C SER A 169 -19.94 12.43 -10.33
N VAL A 170 -19.90 12.21 -9.02
CA VAL A 170 -21.12 11.97 -8.25
C VAL A 170 -21.70 13.35 -7.98
N ASN A 171 -22.79 13.68 -8.70
CA ASN A 171 -23.65 14.79 -8.31
C ASN A 171 -24.20 14.44 -6.92
N LEU A 172 -23.64 15.05 -5.87
CA LEU A 172 -24.31 15.14 -4.58
C LEU A 172 -25.43 16.17 -4.76
N GLY A 173 -26.55 15.71 -5.31
CA GLY A 173 -27.77 16.50 -5.40
C GLY A 173 -28.29 16.83 -4.00
N ASN A 174 -28.83 18.06 -3.89
CA ASN A 174 -29.50 18.65 -2.73
C ASN A 174 -30.45 17.70 -1.97
#